data_AF-A0A1C6VJ59-F1
#
_entry.id   AF-A0A1C6VJ59-F1
#
_cell.length_a   1.000
_cell.length_b   1.000
_cell.length_c   1.000
_cell.angle_alpha   90.00
_cell.angle_beta   90.00
_cell.angle_gamma   90.00
#
_symmetry.space_group_name_H-M   'P 1'
#
loop_
_entity.id
_entity.type
_entity.pdbx_description
1 polymer ?
#
loop_
_entity_poly.entity_id
_entity_poly.type
_entity_poly.pdbx_seq_one_letter_code
_entity_poly.pdbx_strand_id
1 'polypeptide(L)'
;MRFEISKVLDAIEGRVCTDPSLARAVLDLAEVIRYQNIDGGRPASLLRLGMVIDALARELEEDSVPVYAVVHRALLSDADLTSNERMVVRRWADDGLVEVLDNPGDRMFEVADLLGLPVLTRARADGLRGRYPWLVEQAGRVLAPVPGAGGPVFIAHVGGGHTPVAGDRSPAGVKLLSRQWRCPEPGCALFGGGGGGGAFADLARVERSPAGQPPPSLRGGAPTCPRHGARLSDAGPRPRSEVLAVRVGGLIRRRFALTEEQPVVVGRAPEQTGGIVLGQWLNDEARRWISRNHVRFELRVGEVIVTDVSTNGSGIRPGGSMAEADRVPLAPRQSRVLAEGDMVELYPGVQIGRPGELPAGAPYTPNSVMAEAPTMAMRLPK
;
A
#
# COMPACT_ATOMS: atom_id res chain seq x y z
N MET A 1 20.23 -7.79 -18.52
CA MET A 1 20.47 -8.26 -17.14
C MET A 1 20.52 -7.16 -16.08
N ARG A 2 21.52 -6.24 -16.00
CA ARG A 2 21.52 -5.18 -14.95
C ARG A 2 20.32 -4.23 -15.02
N PHE A 3 19.88 -3.86 -16.22
CA PHE A 3 18.74 -2.95 -16.44
C PHE A 3 17.39 -3.59 -16.06
N GLU A 4 17.18 -4.88 -16.31
CA GLU A 4 15.93 -5.59 -16.00
C GLU A 4 15.73 -5.76 -14.49
N ILE A 5 16.79 -6.12 -13.75
CA ILE A 5 16.74 -6.21 -12.29
C ILE A 5 16.41 -4.84 -11.68
N SER A 6 16.98 -3.76 -12.22
CA SER A 6 16.68 -2.41 -11.74
C SER A 6 15.18 -2.09 -11.86
N LYS A 7 14.58 -2.37 -13.02
CA LYS A 7 13.15 -2.10 -13.24
C LYS A 7 12.25 -2.90 -12.30
N VAL A 8 12.57 -4.17 -12.03
CA VAL A 8 11.79 -4.98 -11.08
C VAL A 8 11.92 -4.42 -9.66
N LEU A 9 13.13 -3.99 -9.25
CA LEU A 9 13.32 -3.37 -7.95
C LEU A 9 12.57 -2.03 -7.83
N ASP A 10 12.52 -1.22 -8.89
CA ASP A 10 11.72 0.00 -8.94
C ASP A 10 10.21 -0.31 -8.92
N ALA A 11 9.78 -1.40 -9.56
CA ALA A 11 8.39 -1.86 -9.51
C ALA A 11 8.01 -2.36 -8.10
N ILE A 12 8.93 -3.06 -7.40
CA ILE A 12 8.74 -3.47 -5.99
C ILE A 12 8.72 -2.24 -5.07
N GLU A 13 9.56 -1.24 -5.33
CA GLU A 13 9.58 0.02 -4.58
C GLU A 13 8.20 0.68 -4.56
N GLY A 14 7.51 0.72 -5.71
CA GLY A 14 6.14 1.23 -5.82
C GLY A 14 5.08 0.41 -5.05
N ARG A 15 5.48 -0.69 -4.39
CA ARG A 15 4.61 -1.59 -3.62
C ARG A 15 5.02 -1.72 -2.16
N VAL A 16 6.06 -1.03 -1.70
CA VAL A 16 6.37 -0.91 -0.27
C VAL A 16 5.93 0.47 0.23
N CYS A 17 5.20 0.50 1.35
CA CYS A 17 4.81 1.76 1.96
C CYS A 17 4.62 1.63 3.48
N THR A 18 4.76 2.75 4.18
CA THR A 18 4.43 2.86 5.61
C THR A 18 3.10 3.58 5.86
N ASP A 19 2.33 3.88 4.81
CA ASP A 19 1.03 4.55 4.92
C ASP A 19 -0.03 3.57 5.46
N PRO A 20 -0.61 3.83 6.63
CA PRO A 20 -1.58 2.94 7.27
C PRO A 20 -2.92 2.83 6.51
N SER A 21 -3.20 3.73 5.58
CA SER A 21 -4.43 3.75 4.78
C SER A 21 -4.30 2.87 3.52
N LEU A 22 -3.09 2.71 3.00
CA LEU A 22 -2.83 2.05 1.72
C LEU A 22 -2.29 0.63 1.88
N ALA A 23 -1.53 0.36 2.93
CA ALA A 23 -0.97 -0.97 3.18
C ALA A 23 -2.09 -2.03 3.27
N ARG A 24 -1.84 -3.20 2.66
CA ARG A 24 -2.79 -4.32 2.60
C ARG A 24 -2.34 -5.54 3.40
N ALA A 25 -1.06 -5.61 3.74
CA ALA A 25 -0.49 -6.63 4.61
C ALA A 25 0.79 -6.10 5.29
N VAL A 26 1.19 -6.74 6.39
CA VAL A 26 2.46 -6.48 7.08
C VAL A 26 3.38 -7.70 6.92
N LEU A 27 4.68 -7.47 6.75
CA LEU A 27 5.67 -8.55 6.65
C LEU A 27 7.02 -8.15 7.24
N ASP A 28 7.83 -9.15 7.59
CA ASP A 28 9.26 -8.99 7.86
C ASP A 28 10.04 -9.20 6.55
N LEU A 29 10.74 -8.15 6.12
CA LEU A 29 11.52 -8.21 4.88
C LEU A 29 12.67 -9.20 4.98
N ALA A 30 13.35 -9.27 6.12
CA ALA A 30 14.49 -10.15 6.32
C ALA A 30 14.07 -11.63 6.27
N GLU A 31 12.84 -11.92 6.69
CA GLU A 31 12.23 -13.24 6.56
C GLU A 31 11.88 -13.55 5.09
N VAL A 32 11.09 -12.69 4.45
CA VAL A 32 10.54 -12.94 3.10
C VAL A 32 11.61 -13.18 2.05
N ILE A 33 12.69 -12.39 2.08
CA ILE A 33 13.78 -12.52 1.11
C ILE A 33 14.56 -13.83 1.27
N ARG A 34 14.39 -14.56 2.38
CA ARG A 34 15.10 -15.81 2.69
C ARG A 34 14.27 -17.07 2.42
N TYR A 35 13.06 -16.93 1.89
CA TYR A 35 12.24 -18.07 1.47
C TYR A 35 12.80 -18.74 0.20
N GLN A 36 13.97 -19.35 0.30
CA GLN A 36 14.70 -19.97 -0.82
C GLN A 36 13.87 -21.03 -1.55
N ASN A 37 12.95 -21.71 -0.86
CA ASN A 37 12.07 -22.69 -1.49
C ASN A 37 11.08 -22.09 -2.49
N ILE A 38 10.85 -20.76 -2.50
CA ILE A 38 9.95 -20.10 -3.45
C ILE A 38 10.52 -20.08 -4.88
N ASP A 39 11.84 -19.93 -5.03
CA ASP A 39 12.50 -19.69 -6.31
C ASP A 39 13.79 -20.50 -6.52
N GLY A 40 14.18 -21.34 -5.55
CA GLY A 40 15.41 -22.15 -5.57
C GLY A 40 16.71 -21.34 -5.68
N GLY A 41 16.67 -20.02 -5.41
CA GLY A 41 17.72 -19.07 -5.70
C GLY A 41 18.77 -18.88 -4.59
N ARG A 42 19.39 -17.70 -4.58
CA ARG A 42 20.39 -17.28 -3.58
C ARG A 42 19.85 -17.30 -2.14
N PRO A 43 20.70 -17.32 -1.11
CA PRO A 43 20.25 -17.28 0.28
C PRO A 43 19.28 -16.14 0.61
N ALA A 44 19.51 -14.95 0.05
CA ALA A 44 18.62 -13.80 0.12
C ALA A 44 18.38 -13.20 -1.28
N SER A 45 17.16 -12.75 -1.57
CA SER A 45 16.79 -12.12 -2.85
C SER A 45 15.57 -11.21 -2.68
N LEU A 46 15.68 -9.93 -3.07
CA LEU A 46 14.54 -9.00 -3.05
C LEU A 46 13.44 -9.38 -4.03
N LEU A 47 13.76 -10.17 -5.07
CA LEU A 47 12.76 -10.64 -6.03
C LEU A 47 11.66 -11.48 -5.36
N ARG A 48 11.96 -12.15 -4.24
CA ARG A 48 10.96 -12.90 -3.47
C ARG A 48 9.89 -12.00 -2.86
N LEU A 49 10.23 -10.77 -2.51
CA LEU A 49 9.23 -9.78 -2.08
C LEU A 49 8.24 -9.49 -3.22
N GLY A 50 8.74 -9.27 -4.44
CA GLY A 50 7.89 -9.07 -5.61
C GLY A 50 6.99 -10.27 -5.92
N MET A 51 7.50 -11.50 -5.78
CA MET A 51 6.71 -12.73 -5.94
C MET A 51 5.60 -12.86 -4.89
N VAL A 52 5.86 -12.46 -3.64
CA VAL A 52 4.86 -12.45 -2.56
C VAL A 52 3.82 -11.34 -2.78
N ILE A 53 4.22 -10.16 -3.26
CA ILE A 53 3.30 -9.08 -3.63
C ILE A 53 2.39 -9.51 -4.77
N ASP A 54 2.93 -10.18 -5.80
CA ASP A 54 2.14 -10.72 -6.91
C ASP A 54 1.15 -11.79 -6.44
N ALA A 55 1.54 -12.63 -5.48
CA ALA A 55 0.61 -13.58 -4.85
C ALA A 55 -0.51 -12.86 -4.10
N LEU A 56 -0.17 -11.80 -3.35
CA LEU A 56 -1.15 -11.03 -2.60
C LEU A 56 -2.10 -10.26 -3.53
N ALA A 57 -1.58 -9.73 -4.64
CA ALA A 57 -2.35 -9.15 -5.73
C ALA A 57 -3.41 -10.13 -6.24
N ARG A 58 -3.02 -11.39 -6.48
CA ARG A 58 -3.95 -12.44 -6.96
C ARG A 58 -5.07 -12.71 -5.98
N GLU A 59 -4.77 -12.86 -4.70
CA GLU A 59 -5.79 -13.12 -3.67
C GLU A 59 -6.73 -11.93 -3.45
N LEU A 60 -6.24 -10.70 -3.61
CA LEU A 60 -7.03 -9.49 -3.39
C LEU A 60 -7.73 -9.00 -4.67
N GLU A 61 -7.45 -9.61 -5.82
CA GLU A 61 -7.93 -9.16 -7.15
C GLU A 61 -7.57 -7.69 -7.44
N GLU A 62 -6.40 -7.26 -6.98
CA GLU A 62 -5.88 -5.90 -7.20
C GLU A 62 -4.56 -5.98 -7.98
N ASP A 63 -4.36 -5.08 -8.93
CA ASP A 63 -3.10 -5.00 -9.69
C ASP A 63 -1.95 -4.44 -8.85
N SER A 64 -2.27 -3.54 -7.92
CA SER A 64 -1.31 -2.77 -7.14
C SER A 64 -1.59 -2.87 -5.65
N VAL A 65 -0.88 -3.79 -5.00
CA VAL A 65 -1.01 -4.05 -3.57
C VAL A 65 0.21 -3.55 -2.81
N PRO A 66 0.08 -2.47 -2.00
CA PRO A 66 1.14 -2.02 -1.12
C PRO A 66 1.26 -2.91 0.13
N VAL A 67 2.49 -3.18 0.56
CA VAL A 67 2.80 -3.92 1.78
C VAL A 67 3.62 -3.06 2.75
N TYR A 68 3.33 -3.22 4.05
CA TYR A 68 4.08 -2.61 5.14
C TYR A 68 5.25 -3.53 5.52
N ALA A 69 6.46 -3.15 5.13
CA ALA A 69 7.65 -3.95 5.41
C ALA A 69 8.39 -3.45 6.67
N VAL A 70 8.58 -4.36 7.62
CA VAL A 70 9.45 -4.21 8.78
C VAL A 70 10.82 -4.78 8.45
N VAL A 71 11.89 -4.09 8.84
CA VAL A 71 13.26 -4.41 8.46
C VAL A 71 14.18 -4.35 9.67
N HIS A 72 14.93 -5.43 9.91
CA HIS A 72 16.05 -5.37 10.86
C HIS A 72 17.22 -4.58 10.25
N ARG A 73 17.83 -3.64 10.99
CA ARG A 73 18.90 -2.75 10.51
C ARG A 73 20.10 -3.47 9.91
N ALA A 74 20.49 -4.61 10.49
CA ALA A 74 21.54 -5.48 9.96
C ALA A 74 21.34 -5.85 8.47
N LEU A 75 20.09 -5.85 7.96
CA LEU A 75 19.80 -6.12 6.55
C LEU A 75 20.46 -5.10 5.61
N LEU A 76 20.65 -3.85 6.06
CA LEU A 76 21.27 -2.78 5.26
C LEU A 76 22.75 -3.03 4.94
N SER A 77 23.40 -3.95 5.66
CA SER A 77 24.79 -4.36 5.51
C SER A 77 24.94 -5.85 5.17
N ASP A 78 23.84 -6.54 4.88
CA ASP A 78 23.80 -7.99 4.72
C ASP A 78 24.57 -8.46 3.48
N ALA A 79 25.52 -9.37 3.68
CA ALA A 79 26.36 -9.91 2.63
C ALA A 79 25.61 -10.87 1.68
N ASP A 80 24.49 -11.46 2.12
CA ASP A 80 23.68 -12.36 1.28
C ASP A 80 22.94 -11.61 0.17
N LEU A 81 22.72 -10.31 0.35
CA LEU A 81 22.20 -9.40 -0.67
C LEU A 81 23.30 -8.97 -1.64
N THR A 82 22.92 -8.67 -2.89
CA THR A 82 23.84 -7.99 -3.82
C THR A 82 24.06 -6.54 -3.39
N SER A 83 25.14 -5.92 -3.87
CA SER A 83 25.38 -4.48 -3.65
C SER A 83 24.23 -3.61 -4.14
N ASN A 84 23.58 -3.98 -5.24
CA ASN A 84 22.46 -3.22 -5.80
C ASN A 84 21.21 -3.34 -4.91
N GLU A 85 20.88 -4.55 -4.46
CA GLU A 85 19.77 -4.77 -3.52
C GLU A 85 19.98 -4.02 -2.19
N ARG A 86 21.19 -4.07 -1.62
CA ARG A 86 21.51 -3.30 -0.40
C ARG A 86 21.31 -1.80 -0.61
N MET A 87 21.76 -1.26 -1.75
CA MET A 87 21.60 0.15 -2.08
C MET A 87 20.11 0.53 -2.15
N VAL A 88 19.29 -0.31 -2.79
CA VAL A 88 17.85 -0.09 -2.91
C VAL A 88 17.14 -0.13 -1.55
N VAL A 89 17.45 -1.12 -0.68
CA VAL A 89 16.84 -1.17 0.66
C VAL A 89 17.24 0.03 1.52
N ARG A 90 18.48 0.54 1.38
CA ARG A 90 18.90 1.78 2.05
C ARG A 90 18.09 2.98 1.55
N ARG A 91 17.90 3.11 0.24
CA ARG A 91 17.03 4.15 -0.34
C ARG A 91 15.63 4.05 0.24
N TRP A 92 15.02 2.86 0.26
CA TRP A 92 13.70 2.65 0.86
C TRP A 92 13.64 3.04 2.34
N ALA A 93 14.71 2.82 3.09
CA ALA A 93 14.80 3.18 4.50
C ALA A 93 14.93 4.70 4.71
N ASP A 94 15.71 5.37 3.86
CA ASP A 94 15.92 6.82 3.90
C ASP A 94 14.66 7.57 3.44
N ASP A 95 14.00 7.08 2.39
CA ASP A 95 12.69 7.54 1.93
C ASP A 95 11.55 7.07 2.86
N GLY A 96 11.88 6.19 3.82
CA GLY A 96 11.05 5.50 4.80
C GLY A 96 9.76 4.86 4.25
N LEU A 97 9.90 4.26 3.07
CA LEU A 97 8.96 3.29 2.50
C LEU A 97 8.91 1.98 3.30
N VAL A 98 9.97 1.71 4.08
CA VAL A 98 10.06 0.58 5.01
C VAL A 98 10.42 1.06 6.42
N GLU A 99 10.01 0.29 7.44
CA GLU A 99 10.34 0.60 8.83
C GLU A 99 11.59 -0.17 9.27
N VAL A 100 12.68 0.54 9.53
CA VAL A 100 13.96 -0.06 9.97
C VAL A 100 14.10 0.02 11.50
N LEU A 101 14.35 -1.12 12.14
CA LEU A 101 14.57 -1.23 13.59
C LEU A 101 15.88 -1.95 13.91
N ASP A 102 16.50 -1.58 15.02
CA ASP A 102 17.64 -2.32 15.57
C ASP A 102 17.23 -3.68 16.14
N ASN A 103 16.00 -3.78 16.69
CA ASN A 103 15.41 -5.02 17.17
C ASN A 103 13.91 -5.03 16.82
N PRO A 104 13.50 -5.71 15.73
CA PRO A 104 12.12 -5.72 15.29
C PRO A 104 11.19 -6.44 16.29
N GLY A 105 11.67 -7.44 17.04
CA GLY A 105 10.85 -8.16 18.04
C GLY A 105 9.48 -8.58 17.48
N ASP A 106 8.40 -8.17 18.16
CA ASP A 106 7.02 -8.43 17.75
C ASP A 106 6.39 -7.30 16.91
N ARG A 107 7.20 -6.36 16.38
CA ARG A 107 6.72 -5.12 15.74
C ARG A 107 5.79 -5.37 14.55
N MET A 108 6.04 -6.41 13.76
CA MET A 108 5.15 -6.79 12.67
C MET A 108 3.72 -7.08 13.17
N PHE A 109 3.59 -7.78 14.29
CA PHE A 109 2.30 -8.08 14.92
C PHE A 109 1.69 -6.84 15.58
N GLU A 110 2.52 -5.99 16.20
CA GLU A 110 2.06 -4.70 16.73
C GLU A 110 1.45 -3.82 15.62
N VAL A 111 2.13 -3.68 14.47
CA VAL A 111 1.61 -2.92 13.33
C VAL A 111 0.31 -3.55 12.81
N ALA A 112 0.27 -4.88 12.66
CA ALA A 112 -0.92 -5.58 12.21
C ALA A 112 -2.13 -5.39 13.13
N ASP A 113 -1.91 -5.36 14.44
CA ASP A 113 -2.93 -5.07 15.47
C ASP A 113 -3.44 -3.63 15.38
N LEU A 114 -2.51 -2.66 15.31
CA LEU A 114 -2.86 -1.24 15.25
C LEU A 114 -3.60 -0.88 13.95
N LEU A 115 -3.28 -1.56 12.84
CA LEU A 115 -3.82 -1.24 11.52
C LEU A 115 -4.96 -2.16 11.07
N GLY A 116 -5.18 -3.28 11.75
CA GLY A 116 -6.16 -4.28 11.30
C GLY A 116 -5.71 -4.98 10.00
N LEU A 117 -4.39 -5.15 9.77
CA LEU A 117 -3.85 -5.76 8.55
C LEU A 117 -3.40 -7.21 8.75
N PRO A 118 -3.56 -8.10 7.74
CA PRO A 118 -3.03 -9.46 7.80
C PRO A 118 -1.49 -9.44 7.80
N VAL A 119 -0.91 -10.48 8.38
CA VAL A 119 0.54 -10.70 8.48
C VAL A 119 0.95 -11.81 7.54
N LEU A 120 2.01 -11.57 6.76
CA LEU A 120 2.65 -12.58 5.91
C LEU A 120 3.95 -13.05 6.56
N THR A 121 3.94 -14.23 7.18
CA THR A 121 5.08 -14.78 7.93
C THR A 121 5.04 -16.30 8.00
N ARG A 122 6.21 -16.93 8.15
CA ARG A 122 6.37 -18.34 8.53
C ARG A 122 6.87 -18.49 9.97
N ALA A 123 7.04 -17.39 10.69
CA ALA A 123 7.44 -17.38 12.09
C ALA A 123 6.28 -17.79 12.99
N ARG A 124 6.55 -18.71 13.93
CA ARG A 124 5.54 -19.44 14.72
C ARG A 124 4.71 -18.59 15.71
N ALA A 125 4.97 -17.28 15.81
CA ALA A 125 4.28 -16.34 16.72
C ALA A 125 4.14 -16.85 18.17
N ASP A 126 5.06 -17.71 18.61
CA ASP A 126 4.97 -18.42 19.89
C ASP A 126 4.92 -17.43 21.05
N GLY A 127 4.00 -17.64 21.99
CA GLY A 127 3.84 -16.81 23.19
C GLY A 127 3.16 -15.45 22.97
N LEU A 128 2.78 -15.10 21.73
CA LEU A 128 2.17 -13.80 21.43
C LEU A 128 0.63 -13.78 21.55
N ARG A 129 -0.03 -14.94 21.63
CA ARG A 129 -1.50 -15.06 21.73
C ARG A 129 -2.09 -14.25 22.89
N GLY A 130 -1.41 -14.20 24.04
CA GLY A 130 -1.88 -13.44 25.20
C GLY A 130 -1.89 -11.92 24.96
N ARG A 131 -1.00 -11.43 24.09
CA ARG A 131 -0.92 -10.01 23.71
C ARG A 131 -1.76 -9.68 22.50
N TYR A 132 -1.86 -10.59 21.54
CA TYR A 132 -2.60 -10.45 20.28
C TYR A 132 -3.56 -11.63 20.10
N PRO A 133 -4.76 -11.58 20.70
CA PRO A 133 -5.74 -12.69 20.62
C PRO A 133 -6.18 -13.00 19.17
N TRP A 134 -6.23 -11.98 18.31
CA TRP A 134 -6.62 -12.10 16.90
C TRP A 134 -5.74 -13.06 16.10
N LEU A 135 -4.53 -13.40 16.56
CA LEU A 135 -3.63 -14.34 15.88
C LEU A 135 -4.29 -15.70 15.60
N VAL A 136 -5.19 -16.14 16.49
CA VAL A 136 -5.87 -17.45 16.42
C VAL A 136 -7.38 -17.34 16.26
N GLU A 137 -7.97 -16.20 16.62
CA GLU A 137 -9.42 -16.00 16.61
C GLU A 137 -9.96 -15.58 15.24
N GLN A 138 -9.10 -15.05 14.37
CA GLN A 138 -9.49 -14.49 13.09
C GLN A 138 -8.73 -15.21 11.96
N ALA A 139 -9.45 -16.09 11.24
CA ALA A 139 -8.91 -16.80 10.09
C ALA A 139 -8.44 -15.82 8.99
N GLY A 140 -7.36 -16.16 8.28
CA GLY A 140 -6.80 -15.34 7.21
C GLY A 140 -5.96 -14.13 7.68
N ARG A 141 -5.76 -13.96 8.99
CA ARG A 141 -4.92 -12.89 9.57
C ARG A 141 -3.44 -13.20 9.60
N VAL A 142 -3.05 -14.48 9.62
CA VAL A 142 -1.64 -14.90 9.64
C VAL A 142 -1.43 -15.96 8.57
N LEU A 143 -0.77 -15.57 7.50
CA LEU A 143 -0.59 -16.37 6.30
C LEU A 143 0.89 -16.63 6.03
N ALA A 144 1.20 -17.87 5.67
CA ALA A 144 2.54 -18.25 5.24
C ALA A 144 2.59 -18.28 3.71
N PRO A 145 3.43 -17.46 3.06
CA PRO A 145 3.71 -17.63 1.64
C PRO A 145 4.48 -18.94 1.45
N VAL A 146 4.00 -19.87 0.64
CA VAL A 146 4.64 -21.15 0.34
C VAL A 146 4.76 -21.36 -1.17
N PRO A 147 5.68 -22.22 -1.64
CA PRO A 147 5.78 -22.52 -3.06
C PRO A 147 4.48 -23.12 -3.59
N GLY A 148 4.07 -22.70 -4.78
CA GLY A 148 2.88 -23.21 -5.47
C GLY A 148 3.07 -23.24 -6.98
N ALA A 149 2.11 -23.85 -7.68
CA ALA A 149 2.10 -23.87 -9.13
C ALA A 149 1.87 -22.43 -9.66
N GLY A 150 2.83 -21.91 -10.43
CA GLY A 150 2.75 -20.54 -10.97
C GLY A 150 3.23 -19.43 -10.02
N GLY A 151 3.86 -19.78 -8.89
CA GLY A 151 4.44 -18.82 -7.94
C GLY A 151 3.97 -19.07 -6.50
N PRO A 152 4.27 -18.17 -5.56
CA PRO A 152 3.83 -18.33 -4.18
C PRO A 152 2.31 -18.37 -4.07
N VAL A 153 1.83 -19.21 -3.16
CA VAL A 153 0.45 -19.27 -2.67
C VAL A 153 0.47 -19.06 -1.16
N PHE A 154 -0.67 -18.71 -0.57
CA PHE A 154 -0.78 -18.56 0.88
C PHE A 154 -1.47 -19.76 1.51
N ILE A 155 -0.95 -20.19 2.65
CA ILE A 155 -1.63 -21.13 3.54
C ILE A 155 -1.83 -20.48 4.90
N ALA A 156 -2.84 -20.97 5.63
CA ALA A 156 -3.00 -20.62 7.03
C ALA A 156 -1.71 -20.96 7.79
N HIS A 157 -1.09 -19.96 8.44
CA HIS A 157 -0.01 -20.23 9.38
C HIS A 157 -0.57 -20.42 10.79
N VAL A 158 -1.50 -19.56 11.20
CA VAL A 158 -2.22 -19.60 12.47
C VAL A 158 -3.69 -19.23 12.24
N GLY A 159 -4.62 -19.79 13.03
CA GLY A 159 -6.04 -19.40 13.01
C GLY A 159 -6.89 -19.94 11.84
N GLY A 160 -6.27 -20.57 10.84
CA GLY A 160 -6.97 -21.11 9.66
C GLY A 160 -7.17 -20.07 8.54
N GLY A 161 -7.72 -20.50 7.40
CA GLY A 161 -7.96 -19.66 6.22
C GLY A 161 -6.72 -19.40 5.34
N HIS A 162 -6.87 -19.47 4.02
CA HIS A 162 -5.80 -19.19 3.05
C HIS A 162 -5.87 -17.80 2.41
N THR A 163 -7.01 -17.12 2.53
CA THR A 163 -7.25 -15.82 1.90
C THR A 163 -6.97 -14.71 2.91
N PRO A 164 -6.22 -13.66 2.54
CA PRO A 164 -5.93 -12.54 3.43
C PRO A 164 -7.20 -11.80 3.84
N VAL A 165 -7.36 -11.60 5.15
CA VAL A 165 -8.51 -10.88 5.71
C VAL A 165 -8.04 -9.65 6.49
N ALA A 166 -8.63 -8.50 6.18
CA ALA A 166 -8.50 -7.32 7.03
C ALA A 166 -9.40 -7.46 8.26
N GLY A 167 -8.88 -7.08 9.42
CA GLY A 167 -9.62 -7.05 10.68
C GLY A 167 -9.81 -5.61 11.14
N ASP A 168 -10.41 -5.45 12.32
CA ASP A 168 -10.54 -4.14 12.93
C ASP A 168 -9.21 -3.66 13.51
N ARG A 169 -9.03 -2.33 13.50
CA ARG A 169 -7.94 -1.69 14.23
C ARG A 169 -8.16 -1.86 15.72
N SER A 170 -7.11 -2.16 16.47
CA SER A 170 -7.23 -2.19 17.93
C SER A 170 -7.59 -0.80 18.51
N PRO A 171 -8.16 -0.72 19.72
CA PRO A 171 -8.47 0.56 20.37
C PRO A 171 -7.24 1.48 20.50
N ALA A 172 -6.07 0.88 20.71
CA ALA A 172 -4.80 1.60 20.71
C ALA A 172 -4.47 2.15 19.31
N GLY A 173 -4.68 1.36 18.25
CA GLY A 173 -4.54 1.77 16.86
C GLY A 173 -5.41 2.98 16.53
N VAL A 174 -6.70 2.93 16.87
CA VAL A 174 -7.64 4.05 16.67
C VAL A 174 -7.12 5.33 17.34
N LYS A 175 -6.70 5.24 18.61
CA LYS A 175 -6.19 6.39 19.37
C LYS A 175 -4.87 6.94 18.83
N LEU A 176 -3.94 6.08 18.42
CA LEU A 176 -2.63 6.52 17.92
C LEU A 176 -2.74 7.14 16.53
N LEU A 177 -3.56 6.56 15.65
CA LEU A 177 -3.74 7.04 14.28
C LEU A 177 -4.63 8.28 14.19
N SER A 178 -5.37 8.63 15.25
CA SER A 178 -6.10 9.91 15.30
C SER A 178 -5.19 11.11 15.58
N ARG A 179 -3.90 10.88 15.87
CA ARG A 179 -2.93 11.92 16.23
C ARG A 179 -1.78 11.94 15.24
N GLN A 180 -1.19 13.12 15.09
CA GLN A 180 0.12 13.29 14.46
C GLN A 180 1.19 13.24 15.54
N TRP A 181 2.31 12.59 15.25
CA TRP A 181 3.41 12.41 16.17
C TRP A 181 4.68 13.05 15.62
N ARG A 182 5.53 13.56 16.51
CA ARG A 182 6.84 14.12 16.15
C ARG A 182 7.95 13.41 16.91
N CYS A 183 8.99 13.01 16.17
CA CYS A 183 10.22 12.50 16.75
C CYS A 183 11.17 13.66 17.04
N PRO A 184 11.83 13.68 18.20
CA PRO A 184 12.82 14.72 18.52
C PRO A 184 14.08 14.61 17.65
N GLU A 185 14.35 13.44 17.06
CA GLU A 185 15.52 13.24 16.21
C GLU A 185 15.39 13.99 14.88
N PRO A 186 16.32 14.90 14.57
CA PRO A 186 16.34 15.63 13.31
C PRO A 186 16.37 14.68 12.11
N GLY A 187 15.55 14.95 11.10
CA GLY A 187 15.55 14.16 9.88
C GLY A 187 14.94 12.77 9.99
N CYS A 188 14.16 12.48 11.03
CA CYS A 188 13.39 11.24 11.10
C CYS A 188 12.46 11.09 9.89
N ALA A 189 12.72 10.12 9.02
CA ALA A 189 11.90 9.89 7.82
C ALA A 189 10.43 9.55 8.13
N LEU A 190 10.15 8.93 9.28
CA LEU A 190 8.80 8.45 9.64
C LEU A 190 7.99 9.47 10.45
N PHE A 191 8.64 10.27 11.29
CA PHE A 191 8.00 11.15 12.27
C PHE A 191 8.64 12.55 12.35
N GLY A 192 9.45 12.92 11.37
CA GLY A 192 10.04 14.25 11.25
C GLY A 192 9.06 15.27 10.70
N GLY A 193 9.38 16.56 10.86
CA GLY A 193 8.58 17.69 10.37
C GLY A 193 8.74 17.99 8.86
N GLY A 194 9.20 17.02 8.07
CA GLY A 194 9.68 17.24 6.70
C GLY A 194 11.14 17.73 6.69
N GLY A 195 11.99 17.10 5.87
CA GLY A 195 13.41 17.41 5.71
C GLY A 195 14.33 16.50 6.53
N GLY A 196 14.97 15.54 5.86
CA GLY A 196 16.11 14.79 6.40
C GLY A 196 17.22 15.74 6.89
N GLY A 197 17.96 15.38 7.92
CA GLY A 197 19.05 16.20 8.46
C GLY A 197 20.39 15.94 7.75
N GLY A 198 20.39 15.81 6.42
CA GLY A 198 21.59 15.48 5.64
C GLY A 198 21.84 16.48 4.52
N ALA A 199 23.09 16.62 4.08
CA ALA A 199 23.50 17.52 2.98
C ALA A 199 22.82 17.25 1.62
N PHE A 200 22.02 16.17 1.52
CA PHE A 200 21.22 15.81 0.34
C PHE A 200 19.70 15.84 0.59
N ALA A 201 19.26 16.24 1.78
CA ALA A 201 17.86 16.14 2.19
C ALA A 201 16.94 17.18 1.55
N ASP A 202 17.49 18.29 1.05
CA ASP A 202 16.72 19.27 0.27
C ASP A 202 16.34 18.73 -1.12
N LEU A 203 17.03 17.70 -1.62
CA LEU A 203 16.75 17.08 -2.92
C LEU A 203 15.80 15.86 -2.83
N ALA A 204 15.59 15.32 -1.63
CA ALA A 204 14.78 14.14 -1.36
C ALA A 204 13.63 14.45 -0.38
N ARG A 205 12.95 15.60 -0.56
CA ARG A 205 11.63 15.79 0.06
C ARG A 205 10.68 14.75 -0.54
N VAL A 206 10.60 13.58 0.08
CA VAL A 206 9.39 12.76 -0.02
C VAL A 206 8.33 13.57 0.70
N GLU A 207 7.52 14.32 -0.07
CA GLU A 207 6.33 14.99 0.42
C GLU A 207 5.34 13.90 0.89
N ARG A 208 5.49 13.47 2.14
CA ARG A 208 4.49 12.60 2.77
C ARG A 208 3.35 13.46 3.26
N SER A 209 2.15 13.08 2.85
CA SER A 209 0.96 13.59 3.50
C SER A 209 1.00 13.25 5.00
N PRO A 210 0.69 14.20 5.91
CA PRO A 210 0.54 13.93 7.33
C PRO A 210 -0.37 12.74 7.67
N ALA A 211 -1.38 12.48 6.83
CA ALA A 211 -2.29 11.35 7.00
C ALA A 211 -1.59 9.98 6.84
N GLY A 212 -0.55 9.93 6.00
CA GLY A 212 0.23 8.73 5.70
C GLY A 212 1.33 8.41 6.74
N GLN A 213 1.35 9.10 7.88
CA GLN A 213 2.32 8.80 8.94
C GLN A 213 2.07 7.40 9.54
N PRO A 214 3.11 6.54 9.63
CA PRO A 214 2.96 5.20 10.22
C PRO A 214 2.52 5.21 11.69
N PRO A 215 2.02 4.09 12.21
CA PRO A 215 1.76 3.97 13.64
C PRO A 215 3.07 4.05 14.44
N PRO A 216 3.12 4.76 15.59
CA PRO A 216 4.21 4.63 16.56
C PRO A 216 4.38 3.19 17.08
N SER A 217 5.52 2.89 17.70
CA SER A 217 5.65 1.73 18.58
C SER A 217 5.14 2.04 19.98
N LEU A 218 4.56 1.05 20.66
CA LEU A 218 4.16 1.18 22.06
C LEU A 218 5.17 0.50 22.96
N ARG A 219 5.99 1.31 23.64
CA ARG A 219 6.95 0.83 24.64
C ARG A 219 6.48 1.28 26.02
N GLY A 220 6.15 0.34 26.90
CA GLY A 220 5.60 0.64 28.23
C GLY A 220 4.31 1.47 28.19
N GLY A 221 3.51 1.33 27.12
CA GLY A 221 2.29 2.11 26.91
C GLY A 221 2.50 3.53 26.35
N ALA A 222 3.75 3.96 26.12
CA ALA A 222 4.06 5.26 25.55
C ALA A 222 4.37 5.16 24.03
N PRO A 223 3.91 6.13 23.21
CA PRO A 223 4.29 6.22 21.80
C PRO A 223 5.78 6.54 21.65
N THR A 224 6.48 5.69 20.92
CA THR A 224 7.92 5.81 20.64
C THR A 224 8.20 5.68 19.15
N CYS A 225 9.25 6.35 18.69
CA CYS A 225 9.75 6.21 17.33
C CYS A 225 10.33 4.80 17.15
N PRO A 226 9.81 3.97 16.23
CA PRO A 226 10.37 2.65 15.96
C PRO A 226 11.83 2.70 15.50
N ARG A 227 12.21 3.75 14.75
CA ARG A 227 13.56 3.91 14.20
C ARG A 227 14.59 4.35 15.24
N HIS A 228 14.20 5.23 16.16
CA HIS A 228 15.13 5.90 17.08
C HIS A 228 14.96 5.51 18.55
N GLY A 229 13.88 4.80 18.90
CA GLY A 229 13.53 4.49 20.29
C GLY A 229 13.10 5.71 21.13
N ALA A 230 13.23 6.93 20.60
CA ALA A 230 12.86 8.17 21.28
C ALA A 230 11.35 8.27 21.48
N ARG A 231 10.93 8.84 22.63
CA ARG A 231 9.52 9.14 22.89
C ARG A 231 9.01 10.19 21.89
N LEU A 232 7.83 9.95 21.34
CA LEU A 232 7.20 10.89 20.42
C LEU A 232 6.41 11.94 21.19
N SER A 233 6.40 13.17 20.68
CA SER A 233 5.48 14.21 21.11
C SER A 233 4.22 14.20 20.25
N ASP A 234 3.07 14.49 20.87
CA ASP A 234 1.81 14.68 20.17
C ASP A 234 1.83 16.05 19.49
N ALA A 235 1.65 16.06 18.17
CA ALA A 235 1.67 17.24 17.31
C ALA A 235 0.28 17.76 16.93
N GLY A 236 -0.78 17.17 17.48
CA GLY A 236 -2.15 17.54 17.18
C GLY A 236 -2.97 16.41 16.56
N PRO A 237 -4.23 16.70 16.21
CA PRO A 237 -5.07 15.74 15.48
C PRO A 237 -4.45 15.44 14.11
N ARG A 238 -4.55 14.18 13.67
CA ARG A 238 -4.19 13.81 12.31
C ARG A 238 -5.25 14.34 11.34
N PRO A 239 -4.86 14.92 10.18
CA PRO A 239 -5.83 15.31 9.15
C PRO A 239 -6.68 14.11 8.73
N ARG A 240 -7.96 14.36 8.44
CA ARG A 240 -8.84 13.29 7.97
C ARG A 240 -8.36 12.79 6.62
N SER A 241 -8.55 11.50 6.39
CA SER A 241 -8.27 10.87 5.11
C SER A 241 -9.32 9.83 4.76
N GLU A 242 -9.54 9.67 3.46
CA GLU A 242 -10.40 8.65 2.86
C GLU A 242 -9.60 7.88 1.81
N VAL A 243 -9.93 6.62 1.59
CA VAL A 243 -9.28 5.80 0.56
C VAL A 243 -10.23 5.58 -0.59
N LEU A 244 -9.80 5.99 -1.78
CA LEU A 244 -10.49 5.71 -3.03
C LEU A 244 -9.66 4.72 -3.85
N ALA A 245 -10.34 3.99 -4.73
CA ALA A 245 -9.73 3.09 -5.69
C ALA A 245 -10.21 3.40 -7.09
N VAL A 246 -9.29 3.25 -8.05
CA VAL A 246 -9.62 3.24 -9.48
C VAL A 246 -9.75 1.79 -9.92
N ARG A 247 -10.89 1.47 -10.53
CA ARG A 247 -11.15 0.21 -11.21
C ARG A 247 -11.20 0.39 -12.71
N VAL A 248 -10.46 -0.43 -13.45
CA VAL A 248 -10.43 -0.42 -14.92
C VAL A 248 -10.54 -1.84 -15.45
N GLY A 249 -11.62 -2.09 -16.21
CA GLY A 249 -11.92 -3.43 -16.71
C GLY A 249 -12.17 -4.41 -15.57
N GLY A 250 -12.91 -3.96 -14.54
CA GLY A 250 -13.27 -4.73 -13.35
C GLY A 250 -12.16 -5.01 -12.33
N LEU A 251 -10.92 -4.60 -12.58
CA LEU A 251 -9.79 -4.76 -11.65
C LEU A 251 -9.45 -3.46 -10.94
N ILE A 252 -9.20 -3.53 -9.63
CA ILE A 252 -8.65 -2.39 -8.89
C ILE A 252 -7.21 -2.19 -9.37
N ARG A 253 -6.98 -1.12 -10.12
CA ARG A 253 -5.67 -0.79 -10.67
C ARG A 253 -4.79 -0.07 -9.66
N ARG A 254 -5.40 0.78 -8.82
CA ARG A 254 -4.69 1.59 -7.83
C ARG A 254 -5.63 2.12 -6.76
N ARG A 255 -5.15 2.08 -5.51
CA ARG A 255 -5.70 2.82 -4.38
C ARG A 255 -4.95 4.14 -4.21
N PHE A 256 -5.63 5.16 -3.70
CA PHE A 256 -5.01 6.42 -3.32
C PHE A 256 -5.73 7.01 -2.10
N ALA A 257 -4.94 7.69 -1.26
CA ALA A 257 -5.47 8.42 -0.12
C ALA A 257 -5.87 9.83 -0.56
N LEU A 258 -7.05 10.24 -0.14
CA LEU A 258 -7.56 11.60 -0.27
C LEU A 258 -7.50 12.24 1.12
N THR A 259 -6.97 13.45 1.23
CA THR A 259 -6.86 14.17 2.51
C THR A 259 -7.50 15.54 2.42
N GLU A 260 -7.80 16.15 3.57
CA GLU A 260 -8.38 17.51 3.60
C GLU A 260 -7.42 18.58 3.06
N GLU A 261 -6.12 18.30 3.05
CA GLU A 261 -5.09 19.26 2.63
C GLU A 261 -4.76 19.16 1.14
N GLN A 262 -4.92 17.97 0.55
CA GLN A 262 -4.44 17.69 -0.79
C GLN A 262 -5.54 17.14 -1.70
N PRO A 263 -6.05 17.93 -2.67
CA PRO A 263 -6.95 17.45 -3.69
C PRO A 263 -6.23 16.46 -4.62
N VAL A 264 -6.96 15.47 -5.13
CA VAL A 264 -6.41 14.48 -6.07
C VAL A 264 -7.11 14.60 -7.42
N VAL A 265 -6.35 14.83 -8.48
CA VAL A 265 -6.87 14.81 -9.85
C VAL A 265 -6.60 13.46 -10.50
N VAL A 266 -7.64 12.87 -11.07
CA VAL A 266 -7.58 11.62 -11.80
C VAL A 266 -7.90 11.87 -13.26
N GLY A 267 -7.15 11.23 -14.16
CA GLY A 267 -7.34 11.35 -15.59
C GLY A 267 -6.32 10.59 -16.38
N ARG A 268 -6.32 10.76 -17.71
CA ARG A 268 -5.42 10.00 -18.59
C ARG A 268 -3.95 10.27 -18.29
N ALA A 269 -3.60 11.52 -18.02
CA ALA A 269 -2.24 11.96 -17.71
C ALA A 269 -2.29 13.33 -17.01
N PRO A 270 -2.68 13.35 -15.71
CA PRO A 270 -2.79 14.59 -14.96
C PRO A 270 -1.47 15.33 -14.87
N GLU A 271 -1.53 16.66 -14.85
CA GLU A 271 -0.34 17.52 -14.80
C GLU A 271 0.09 17.85 -13.37
N GLN A 272 -0.82 17.66 -12.41
CA GLN A 272 -0.60 18.01 -11.00
C GLN A 272 0.18 16.91 -10.28
N THR A 273 1.12 17.32 -9.42
CA THR A 273 1.82 16.41 -8.49
C THR A 273 0.82 15.65 -7.62
N GLY A 274 0.98 14.33 -7.52
CA GLY A 274 0.04 13.46 -6.80
C GLY A 274 -1.19 13.04 -7.61
N GLY A 275 -1.32 13.47 -8.87
CA GLY A 275 -2.40 13.03 -9.75
C GLY A 275 -2.34 11.53 -10.08
N ILE A 276 -3.51 10.93 -10.27
CA ILE A 276 -3.64 9.51 -10.61
C ILE A 276 -3.73 9.34 -12.13
N VAL A 277 -2.65 8.81 -12.70
CA VAL A 277 -2.51 8.55 -14.14
C VAL A 277 -3.22 7.26 -14.52
N LEU A 278 -4.22 7.35 -15.40
CA LEU A 278 -4.96 6.20 -15.91
C LEU A 278 -4.44 5.67 -17.25
N GLY A 279 -3.74 6.49 -18.04
CA GLY A 279 -3.51 6.26 -19.46
C GLY A 279 -2.86 4.92 -19.84
N GLN A 280 -2.13 4.30 -18.91
CA GLN A 280 -1.50 2.99 -19.09
C GLN A 280 -2.49 1.80 -19.01
N TRP A 281 -3.69 1.99 -18.44
CA TRP A 281 -4.70 0.95 -18.28
C TRP A 281 -5.89 1.10 -19.25
N LEU A 282 -5.93 2.20 -20.00
CA LEU A 282 -7.05 2.52 -20.89
C LEU A 282 -6.85 1.89 -22.27
N ASN A 283 -7.92 1.37 -22.85
CA ASN A 283 -7.98 1.06 -24.28
C ASN A 283 -7.99 2.35 -25.12
N ASP A 284 -7.84 2.24 -26.45
CA ASP A 284 -7.71 3.41 -27.33
C ASP A 284 -8.94 4.33 -27.29
N GLU A 285 -10.13 3.78 -27.18
CA GLU A 285 -11.38 4.55 -27.11
C GLU A 285 -11.47 5.34 -25.80
N ALA A 286 -11.32 4.66 -24.66
CA ALA A 286 -11.30 5.29 -23.34
C ALA A 286 -10.16 6.31 -23.24
N ARG A 287 -9.01 6.04 -23.87
CA ARG A 287 -7.87 6.96 -23.91
C ARG A 287 -8.18 8.22 -24.73
N ARG A 288 -9.00 8.16 -25.78
CA ARG A 288 -9.46 9.35 -26.53
C ARG A 288 -10.56 10.09 -25.78
N TRP A 289 -11.40 9.38 -25.05
CA TRP A 289 -12.50 9.94 -24.25
C TRP A 289 -12.01 10.64 -22.97
N ILE A 290 -11.11 10.01 -22.22
CA ILE A 290 -10.69 10.50 -20.92
C ILE A 290 -9.68 11.63 -21.07
N SER A 291 -10.09 12.84 -20.70
CA SER A 291 -9.23 14.03 -20.58
C SER A 291 -7.98 13.81 -19.70
N ARG A 292 -6.93 14.60 -19.93
CA ARG A 292 -5.68 14.54 -19.13
C ARG A 292 -5.94 14.74 -17.64
N ASN A 293 -6.65 15.82 -17.32
CA ASN A 293 -7.32 16.04 -16.04
C ASN A 293 -8.80 15.75 -16.29
N HIS A 294 -9.41 14.80 -15.58
CA HIS A 294 -10.79 14.37 -15.87
C HIS A 294 -11.72 14.65 -14.69
N VAL A 295 -11.40 14.13 -13.52
CA VAL A 295 -12.13 14.42 -12.28
C VAL A 295 -11.16 14.86 -11.20
N ARG A 296 -11.65 15.72 -10.32
CA ARG A 296 -10.95 16.17 -9.12
C ARG A 296 -11.73 15.68 -7.90
N PHE A 297 -11.02 15.08 -6.95
CA PHE A 297 -11.54 14.68 -5.66
C PHE A 297 -10.98 15.59 -4.57
N GLU A 298 -11.83 15.96 -3.62
CA GLU A 298 -11.50 16.75 -2.45
C GLU A 298 -12.18 16.15 -1.22
N LEU A 299 -11.49 16.07 -0.09
CA LEU A 299 -12.11 15.73 1.18
C LEU A 299 -12.40 17.04 1.91
N ARG A 300 -13.68 17.33 2.20
CA ARG A 300 -14.06 18.51 2.97
C ARG A 300 -15.03 18.11 4.08
N VAL A 301 -14.66 18.40 5.33
CA VAL A 301 -15.51 18.13 6.50
C VAL A 301 -15.89 16.63 6.61
N GLY A 302 -15.03 15.73 6.09
CA GLY A 302 -15.29 14.29 6.03
C GLY A 302 -16.13 13.81 4.84
N GLU A 303 -16.54 14.70 3.94
CA GLU A 303 -17.27 14.35 2.72
C GLU A 303 -16.34 14.33 1.52
N VAL A 304 -16.46 13.30 0.68
CA VAL A 304 -15.75 13.22 -0.60
C VAL A 304 -16.53 14.04 -1.62
N ILE A 305 -15.93 15.12 -2.12
CA ILE A 305 -16.48 15.95 -3.18
C ILE A 305 -15.80 15.58 -4.48
N VAL A 306 -16.60 15.27 -5.50
CA VAL A 306 -16.15 15.08 -6.88
C VAL A 306 -16.52 16.28 -7.71
N THR A 307 -15.55 16.80 -8.48
CA THR A 307 -15.75 17.83 -9.48
C THR A 307 -15.33 17.30 -10.85
N ASP A 308 -16.22 17.37 -11.83
CA ASP A 308 -15.87 17.08 -13.21
C ASP A 308 -15.07 18.26 -13.81
N VAL A 309 -13.85 17.98 -14.27
CA VAL A 309 -12.96 18.96 -14.93
C VAL A 309 -12.64 18.54 -16.37
N SER A 310 -13.34 17.54 -16.88
CA SER A 310 -13.16 16.95 -18.20
C SER A 310 -13.85 17.76 -19.30
N THR A 311 -13.58 17.36 -20.54
CA THR A 311 -14.25 17.89 -21.74
C THR A 311 -15.49 17.07 -22.11
N ASN A 312 -15.48 15.76 -21.84
CA ASN A 312 -16.48 14.81 -22.33
C ASN A 312 -17.53 14.41 -21.29
N GLY A 313 -17.40 14.92 -20.06
CA GLY A 313 -18.34 14.65 -18.98
C GLY A 313 -18.02 13.38 -18.20
N SER A 314 -18.41 13.36 -16.93
CA SER A 314 -18.41 12.20 -16.04
C SER A 314 -19.83 11.86 -15.58
N GLY A 315 -20.02 10.74 -14.90
CA GLY A 315 -21.28 10.40 -14.24
C GLY A 315 -21.06 9.82 -12.86
N ILE A 316 -22.03 10.00 -11.97
CA ILE A 316 -22.13 9.26 -10.70
C ILE A 316 -23.10 8.11 -10.90
N ARG A 317 -22.73 6.94 -10.36
CA ARG A 317 -23.57 5.76 -10.23
C ARG A 317 -23.98 5.64 -8.76
N PRO A 318 -25.19 6.08 -8.38
CA PRO A 318 -25.64 6.02 -7.00
C PRO A 318 -25.72 4.58 -6.49
N GLY A 319 -25.23 4.33 -5.28
CA GLY A 319 -25.21 2.98 -4.68
C GLY A 319 -24.52 1.91 -5.54
N GLY A 320 -23.67 2.32 -6.48
CA GLY A 320 -22.94 1.44 -7.38
C GLY A 320 -23.79 0.80 -8.49
N SER A 321 -25.00 1.31 -8.77
CA SER A 321 -25.85 0.76 -9.83
C SER A 321 -25.17 0.80 -11.21
N MET A 322 -25.19 -0.32 -11.92
CA MET A 322 -24.71 -0.41 -13.32
C MET A 322 -25.81 -0.12 -14.35
N ALA A 323 -27.05 0.14 -13.92
CA ALA A 323 -28.13 0.49 -14.81
C ALA A 323 -27.96 1.91 -15.36
N GLU A 324 -28.08 2.10 -16.68
CA GLU A 324 -27.88 3.41 -17.32
C GLU A 324 -28.91 4.45 -16.89
N ALA A 325 -30.15 4.02 -16.58
CA ALA A 325 -31.20 4.91 -16.10
C ALA A 325 -30.87 5.57 -14.74
N ASP A 326 -30.03 4.94 -13.93
CA ASP A 326 -29.64 5.44 -12.61
C ASP A 326 -28.41 6.36 -12.68
N ARG A 327 -27.74 6.43 -13.83
CA ARG A 327 -26.53 7.25 -14.00
C ARG A 327 -26.90 8.72 -13.93
N VAL A 328 -26.31 9.41 -12.97
CA VAL A 328 -26.48 10.85 -12.82
C VAL A 328 -25.34 11.58 -13.50
N PRO A 329 -25.57 12.32 -14.59
CA PRO A 329 -24.50 13.05 -15.27
C PRO A 329 -23.95 14.16 -14.36
N LEU A 330 -22.62 14.31 -14.40
CA LEU A 330 -21.91 15.46 -13.87
C LEU A 330 -21.62 16.40 -15.04
N ALA A 331 -22.17 17.61 -14.99
CA ALA A 331 -21.82 18.63 -15.97
C ALA A 331 -20.39 19.14 -15.72
N PRO A 332 -19.69 19.67 -16.73
CA PRO A 332 -18.38 20.26 -16.54
C PRO A 332 -18.39 21.33 -15.44
N ARG A 333 -17.40 21.26 -14.53
CA ARG A 333 -17.25 22.09 -13.33
C ARG A 333 -18.33 21.90 -12.27
N GLN A 334 -19.29 21.01 -12.46
CA GLN A 334 -20.24 20.64 -11.42
C GLN A 334 -19.52 19.85 -10.33
N SER A 335 -19.79 20.23 -9.08
CA SER A 335 -19.33 19.49 -7.90
C SER A 335 -20.50 18.76 -7.25
N ARG A 336 -20.27 17.55 -6.77
CA ARG A 336 -21.24 16.78 -5.98
C ARG A 336 -20.54 16.04 -4.85
N VAL A 337 -21.27 15.80 -3.77
CA VAL A 337 -20.85 14.88 -2.72
C VAL A 337 -21.01 13.46 -3.24
N LEU A 338 -19.99 12.63 -3.03
CA LEU A 338 -20.01 11.20 -3.32
C LEU A 338 -20.45 10.47 -2.03
N ALA A 339 -21.72 10.05 -2.00
CA ALA A 339 -22.28 9.37 -0.83
C ALA A 339 -21.63 8.00 -0.60
N GLU A 340 -21.93 7.38 0.53
CA GLU A 340 -21.57 5.98 0.78
C GLU A 340 -22.24 5.08 -0.28
N GLY A 341 -21.47 4.16 -0.85
CA GLY A 341 -21.89 3.28 -1.94
C GLY A 341 -21.81 3.90 -3.34
N ASP A 342 -21.67 5.22 -3.48
CA ASP A 342 -21.60 5.86 -4.79
C ASP A 342 -20.24 5.61 -5.48
N MET A 343 -20.26 5.52 -6.80
CA MET A 343 -19.03 5.56 -7.61
C MET A 343 -19.12 6.55 -8.76
N VAL A 344 -17.97 7.07 -9.16
CA VAL A 344 -17.81 7.93 -10.32
C VAL A 344 -17.40 7.08 -11.52
N GLU A 345 -18.08 7.22 -12.64
CA GLU A 345 -17.74 6.55 -13.90
C GLU A 345 -17.31 7.59 -14.94
N LEU A 346 -16.07 7.43 -15.43
CA LEU A 346 -15.45 8.34 -16.42
C LEU A 346 -15.73 7.88 -17.86
N TYR A 347 -15.82 6.57 -18.03
CA TYR A 347 -16.07 5.84 -19.29
C TYR A 347 -16.54 4.43 -18.88
N PRO A 348 -17.36 3.72 -19.68
CA PRO A 348 -17.80 2.37 -19.34
C PRO A 348 -16.64 1.45 -18.91
N GLY A 349 -16.72 0.95 -17.66
CA GLY A 349 -15.68 0.09 -17.07
C GLY A 349 -14.45 0.83 -16.49
N VAL A 350 -14.48 2.17 -16.40
CA VAL A 350 -13.50 3.02 -15.71
C VAL A 350 -14.20 3.75 -14.57
N GLN A 351 -14.02 3.22 -13.36
CA GLN A 351 -14.78 3.58 -12.16
C GLN A 351 -13.85 4.03 -11.04
N ILE A 352 -14.33 4.95 -10.19
CA ILE A 352 -13.63 5.44 -9.01
C ILE A 352 -14.61 5.50 -7.85
N GLY A 353 -14.27 4.91 -6.72
CA GLY A 353 -15.12 4.88 -5.53
C GLY A 353 -14.38 4.30 -4.34
N ARG A 354 -15.08 4.07 -3.23
CA ARG A 354 -14.47 3.39 -2.08
C ARG A 354 -14.20 1.92 -2.45
N PRO A 355 -13.03 1.36 -2.12
CA PRO A 355 -12.62 0.04 -2.59
C PRO A 355 -13.63 -1.09 -2.31
N GLY A 356 -14.29 -1.07 -1.15
CA GLY A 356 -15.27 -2.09 -0.76
C GLY A 356 -16.65 -1.96 -1.43
N GLU A 357 -16.92 -0.82 -2.05
CA GLU A 357 -18.22 -0.50 -2.67
C GLU A 357 -18.20 -0.71 -4.19
N LEU A 358 -17.02 -0.81 -4.79
CA LEU A 358 -16.89 -1.03 -6.22
C LEU A 358 -17.36 -2.47 -6.56
N PRO A 359 -18.23 -2.68 -7.56
CA PRO A 359 -18.77 -4.00 -7.93
C PRO A 359 -17.75 -4.93 -8.60
N ALA A 360 -17.41 -6.06 -7.97
CA ALA A 360 -16.48 -7.05 -8.52
C ALA A 360 -17.06 -7.74 -9.78
N GLY A 361 -16.22 -8.31 -10.65
CA GLY A 361 -16.74 -9.20 -11.71
C GLY A 361 -15.99 -9.31 -13.03
N ALA A 362 -14.75 -8.83 -13.17
CA ALA A 362 -13.99 -9.09 -14.39
C ALA A 362 -13.02 -10.27 -14.23
N PRO A 363 -12.75 -11.02 -15.31
CA PRO A 363 -11.67 -11.99 -15.33
C PRO A 363 -10.34 -11.31 -15.02
N TYR A 364 -9.65 -11.81 -14.01
CA TYR A 364 -8.44 -11.23 -13.46
C TYR A 364 -7.19 -11.75 -14.16
N THR A 365 -6.45 -10.84 -14.80
CA THR A 365 -5.08 -11.08 -15.29
C THR A 365 -4.17 -10.01 -14.71
N PRO A 366 -3.38 -10.29 -13.66
CA PRO A 366 -2.58 -9.27 -13.01
C PRO A 366 -1.44 -8.75 -13.87
N ASN A 367 -1.13 -7.48 -13.71
CA ASN A 367 0.18 -6.95 -14.05
C ASN A 367 1.20 -7.38 -12.98
N SER A 368 1.99 -8.41 -13.29
CA SER A 368 3.04 -8.92 -12.41
C SER A 368 4.17 -7.90 -12.25
N VAL A 369 4.54 -7.60 -11.00
CA VAL A 369 5.76 -6.84 -10.66
C VAL A 369 7.00 -7.56 -11.19
N MET A 370 6.88 -8.87 -11.35
CA MET A 370 7.92 -9.76 -11.83
C MET A 370 7.91 -9.97 -13.36
N ALA A 371 7.05 -9.28 -14.12
CA ALA A 371 6.92 -9.49 -15.57
C ALA A 371 8.22 -9.23 -16.35
N GLU A 372 9.08 -8.34 -15.86
CA GLU A 372 10.39 -8.03 -16.46
C GLU A 372 11.58 -8.71 -15.73
N ALA A 373 11.31 -9.65 -14.82
CA ALA A 373 12.37 -10.32 -14.08
C ALA A 373 13.17 -11.28 -14.98
N PRO A 374 14.52 -11.29 -14.88
CA PRO A 374 15.31 -12.21 -15.66
C PRO A 374 14.98 -13.65 -15.28
N THR A 375 14.56 -14.47 -16.25
CA THR A 375 14.20 -15.88 -16.07
C THR A 375 15.35 -16.72 -15.49
N MET A 376 16.61 -16.35 -15.72
CA MET A 376 17.76 -17.01 -15.09
C MET A 376 17.86 -16.81 -13.57
N ALA A 377 17.19 -15.79 -13.02
CA ALA A 377 17.13 -15.53 -11.59
C ALA A 377 16.00 -16.31 -10.88
N MET A 378 15.08 -16.92 -11.62
CA MET A 378 13.94 -17.68 -11.11
C MET A 378 14.06 -19.15 -11.52
N ARG A 379 14.46 -20.02 -10.60
CA ARG A 379 14.32 -21.47 -10.79
C ARG A 379 13.05 -21.91 -10.08
N LEU A 380 11.92 -21.82 -10.75
CA LEU A 380 10.67 -22.35 -10.21
C LEU A 380 10.89 -23.84 -9.86
N PRO A 381 10.56 -24.28 -8.62
CA PRO A 381 10.66 -25.68 -8.27
C PRO A 381 9.76 -26.50 -9.21
N LYS A 382 10.28 -27.65 -9.66
CA LYS A 382 9.57 -28.60 -10.53
C LYS A 382 8.41 -29.27 -9.80
#